data_AF-A0A956RBQ8-F1
#
_entry.id   AF-A0A956RBQ8-F1
#
_cell.length_a   1.000
_cell.length_b   1.000
_cell.length_c   1.000
_cell.angle_alpha   90.00
_cell.angle_beta   90.00
_cell.angle_gamma   90.00
#
_symmetry.space_group_name_H-M   'P 1'
#
loop_
_entity.id
_entity.type
_entity.pdbx_description
1 polymer ?
#
loop_
_entity_poly.entity_id
_entity_poly.type
_entity_poly.pdbx_seq_one_letter_code
_entity_poly.pdbx_strand_id
1 'polypeptide(L)'
;MTEHSSERPKGRLAVASPETKQVAILPPLREHFPSSERVYEGELRVPFRRIELGGGEPPLQVYDTTGPEGCDPRQGLPKLRQPWIDQRAPQSDGNHSQMHYARRGLITEEMRFCALREQVSPEFVRDEVARGRAIIPANVRHPETEPMIIGRNFLVKINANIGNSAVSSSIEEEVEKLQWAIRWGADTVTDLSTGKHIHETREWIIRN
;
A
#
# COMPACT_ATOMS: atom_id res chain seq x y z
N MET A 1 7.84 33.04 -34.24
CA MET A 1 8.07 31.64 -33.82
C MET A 1 9.31 31.62 -32.95
N THR A 2 9.13 31.60 -31.64
CA THR A 2 10.21 31.44 -30.68
C THR A 2 9.81 30.31 -29.76
N GLU A 3 10.30 29.11 -30.07
CA GLU A 3 10.13 27.91 -29.26
C GLU A 3 10.89 28.11 -27.94
N HIS A 4 10.15 28.24 -26.84
CA HIS A 4 10.70 28.03 -25.50
C HIS A 4 10.52 26.55 -25.15
N SER A 5 11.50 25.74 -25.53
CA SER A 5 11.67 24.39 -24.98
C SER A 5 12.24 24.51 -23.58
N SER A 6 11.39 24.51 -22.56
CA SER A 6 11.81 24.34 -21.17
C SER A 6 11.90 22.84 -20.86
N GLU A 7 13.12 22.30 -20.91
CA GLU A 7 13.41 20.99 -20.35
C GLU A 7 13.17 21.04 -18.84
N ARG A 8 12.07 20.39 -18.39
CA ARG A 8 11.83 20.18 -16.97
C ARG A 8 12.85 19.17 -16.42
N PRO A 9 13.63 19.52 -15.38
CA PRO A 9 14.57 18.58 -14.81
C PRO A 9 13.80 17.40 -14.19
N LYS A 10 14.17 16.17 -14.58
CA LYS A 10 13.68 14.91 -13.98
C LYS A 10 14.29 14.67 -12.60
N GLY A 11 14.18 15.65 -11.70
CA GLY A 11 14.58 15.55 -10.30
C GLY A 11 13.47 14.87 -9.49
N ARG A 12 13.84 13.89 -8.67
CA ARG A 12 12.96 13.32 -7.64
C ARG A 12 12.58 14.46 -6.67
N LEU A 13 11.29 14.71 -6.48
CA LEU A 13 10.84 15.73 -5.52
C LEU A 13 11.40 15.36 -4.14
N ALA A 14 12.06 16.31 -3.48
CA ALA A 14 12.52 16.13 -2.12
C ALA A 14 11.30 15.83 -1.24
N VAL A 15 11.33 14.70 -0.54
CA VAL A 15 10.36 14.41 0.51
C VAL A 15 10.61 15.46 1.59
N ALA A 16 9.64 16.35 1.80
CA ALA A 16 9.70 17.57 2.59
C ALA A 16 10.35 18.81 1.92
N SER A 17 9.51 19.79 1.60
CA SER A 17 9.94 21.19 1.62
C SER A 17 10.24 21.61 3.07
N PRO A 18 11.12 22.60 3.31
CA PRO A 18 11.42 23.09 4.67
C PRO A 18 10.20 23.59 5.46
N GLU A 19 9.07 23.80 4.77
CA GLU A 19 7.81 24.30 5.32
C GLU A 19 6.88 23.18 5.82
N THR A 20 7.15 21.90 5.51
CA THR A 20 6.34 20.78 6.00
C THR A 20 6.49 20.64 7.52
N LYS A 21 5.38 20.80 8.24
CA LYS A 21 5.30 20.63 9.69
C LYS A 21 5.48 19.16 10.08
N GLN A 22 5.48 18.90 11.39
CA GLN A 22 5.55 17.54 11.91
C GLN A 22 4.22 16.83 11.68
N VAL A 23 4.25 15.71 10.94
CA VAL A 23 3.11 14.81 10.79
C VAL A 23 2.86 14.13 12.13
N ALA A 24 1.59 14.03 12.55
CA ALA A 24 1.22 13.33 13.77
C ALA A 24 1.60 11.85 13.64
N ILE A 25 2.28 11.31 14.65
CA ILE A 25 2.56 9.87 14.74
C ILE A 25 1.36 9.25 15.44
N LEU A 26 0.71 8.28 14.80
CA LEU A 26 -0.38 7.55 15.44
C LEU A 26 0.11 6.83 16.71
N PRO A 27 -0.73 6.75 17.75
CA PRO A 27 -0.41 5.97 18.94
C PRO A 27 -0.21 4.48 18.58
N PRO A 28 0.47 3.71 19.45
CA PRO A 28 0.67 2.28 19.24
C PRO A 28 -0.66 1.54 19.00
N LEU A 29 -0.66 0.52 18.14
CA LEU A 29 -1.84 -0.30 17.76
C LEU A 29 -2.73 -0.66 18.96
N ARG A 30 -2.13 -1.05 20.08
CA ARG A 30 -2.81 -1.49 21.30
C ARG A 30 -3.71 -0.43 21.96
N GLU A 31 -3.53 0.85 21.64
CA GLU A 31 -4.38 1.93 22.15
C GLU A 31 -5.76 1.92 21.48
N HIS A 32 -5.81 1.62 20.18
CA HIS A 32 -7.06 1.51 19.42
C HIS A 32 -7.60 0.08 19.38
N PHE A 33 -6.71 -0.92 19.44
CA PHE A 33 -7.04 -2.34 19.40
C PHE A 33 -6.44 -3.04 20.62
N PRO A 34 -7.09 -2.94 21.80
CA PRO A 34 -6.63 -3.63 22.99
C PRO A 34 -6.54 -5.15 22.75
N SER A 35 -5.62 -5.81 23.44
CA SER A 35 -5.35 -7.25 23.30
C SER A 35 -4.95 -7.68 21.89
N SER A 36 -4.55 -6.75 21.03
CA SER A 36 -4.15 -7.05 19.66
C SER A 36 -2.67 -6.77 19.43
N GLU A 37 -2.06 -7.59 18.57
CA GLU A 37 -0.71 -7.38 18.08
C GLU A 37 -0.61 -7.72 16.59
N ARG A 38 0.33 -7.09 15.90
CA ARG A 38 0.63 -7.40 14.50
C ARG A 38 1.55 -8.61 14.42
N VAL A 39 1.15 -9.60 13.66
CA VAL A 39 1.91 -10.84 13.40
C VAL A 39 2.19 -10.97 11.91
N TYR A 40 3.19 -11.77 11.56
CA TYR A 40 3.59 -12.01 10.17
C TYR A 40 3.65 -13.51 9.90
N GLU A 41 3.18 -13.92 8.74
CA GLU A 41 3.24 -15.32 8.29
C GLU A 41 4.02 -15.50 7.00
N GLY A 42 4.62 -16.68 6.86
CA GLY A 42 5.33 -17.11 5.66
C GLY A 42 6.62 -16.32 5.36
N GLU A 43 7.30 -16.73 4.30
CA GLU A 43 8.60 -16.15 3.89
C GLU A 43 8.47 -14.69 3.44
N LEU A 44 7.32 -14.30 2.88
CA LEU A 44 7.05 -12.94 2.43
C LEU A 44 6.57 -12.02 3.56
N ARG A 45 6.49 -12.52 4.80
CA ARG A 45 6.04 -11.79 5.99
C ARG A 45 4.68 -11.10 5.74
N VAL A 46 3.66 -11.89 5.41
CA VAL A 46 2.30 -11.38 5.17
C VAL A 46 1.68 -10.97 6.51
N PRO A 47 1.18 -9.74 6.65
CA PRO A 47 0.72 -9.22 7.93
C PRO A 47 -0.70 -9.64 8.26
N PHE A 48 -0.92 -9.93 9.53
CA PHE A 48 -2.22 -10.12 10.15
C PHE A 48 -2.22 -9.46 11.53
N ARG A 49 -3.41 -9.33 12.11
CA ARG A 49 -3.57 -8.93 13.50
C ARG A 49 -4.07 -10.10 14.31
N ARG A 50 -3.33 -10.46 15.36
CA ARG A 50 -3.70 -11.47 16.33
C ARG A 50 -4.39 -10.81 17.52
N ILE A 51 -5.52 -11.35 17.95
CA ILE A 51 -6.32 -10.86 19.07
C ILE A 51 -6.34 -11.95 20.14
N GLU A 52 -5.79 -11.65 21.31
CA GLU A 52 -5.83 -12.53 22.47
C GLU A 52 -7.25 -12.56 23.07
N LEU A 53 -7.76 -13.77 23.28
CA LEU A 53 -9.10 -14.01 23.81
C LEU A 53 -9.03 -14.47 25.28
N GLY A 54 -10.09 -14.16 26.05
CA GLY A 54 -10.23 -14.65 27.41
C GLY A 54 -10.71 -16.11 27.46
N GLY A 55 -10.66 -16.72 28.64
CA GLY A 55 -11.31 -18.03 28.87
C GLY A 55 -10.56 -19.24 28.31
N GLY A 56 -9.30 -19.09 27.88
CA GLY A 56 -8.50 -20.19 27.34
C GLY A 56 -8.76 -20.49 25.86
N GLU A 57 -9.57 -19.66 25.18
CA GLU A 57 -9.78 -19.75 23.74
C GLU A 57 -8.49 -19.41 22.98
N PRO A 58 -8.23 -20.07 21.83
CA PRO A 58 -7.09 -19.72 20.99
C PRO A 58 -7.24 -18.30 20.44
N PRO A 59 -6.14 -17.60 20.18
CA PRO A 59 -6.19 -16.24 19.68
C PRO A 59 -6.81 -16.19 18.28
N LEU A 60 -7.59 -15.12 18.02
CA LEU A 60 -8.22 -14.90 16.72
C LEU A 60 -7.28 -14.11 15.81
N GLN A 61 -7.01 -14.65 14.62
CA GLN A 61 -6.30 -13.92 13.59
C GLN A 61 -7.26 -13.24 12.62
N VAL A 62 -7.05 -11.95 12.36
CA VAL A 62 -7.85 -11.15 11.43
C VAL A 62 -6.97 -10.47 10.39
N TYR A 63 -7.59 -10.11 9.26
CA TYR A 63 -6.96 -9.30 8.24
C TYR A 63 -6.53 -7.94 8.81
N ASP A 64 -5.36 -7.46 8.40
CA ASP A 64 -4.77 -6.22 8.93
C ASP A 64 -4.23 -5.35 7.79
N THR A 65 -4.82 -4.16 7.61
CA THR A 65 -4.43 -3.14 6.63
C THR A 65 -3.51 -2.08 7.21
N THR A 66 -3.19 -2.15 8.49
CA THR A 66 -2.71 -0.98 9.23
C THR A 66 -1.26 -0.58 8.96
N GLY A 67 -0.53 -1.37 8.16
CA GLY A 67 0.85 -1.09 7.75
C GLY A 67 1.90 -1.17 8.87
N PRO A 68 3.17 -0.88 8.56
CA PRO A 68 4.26 -0.84 9.53
C PRO A 68 4.10 0.30 10.55
N GLU A 69 4.33 0.02 11.83
CA GLU A 69 4.29 1.04 12.89
C GLU A 69 5.67 1.66 13.17
N GLY A 70 5.67 2.86 13.76
CA GLY A 70 6.89 3.51 14.25
C GLY A 70 7.84 4.05 13.16
N CYS A 71 7.36 4.14 11.91
CA CYS A 71 8.13 4.73 10.82
C CYS A 71 8.00 6.27 10.86
N ASP A 72 9.12 6.96 10.65
CA ASP A 72 9.13 8.43 10.52
C ASP A 72 8.59 8.83 9.14
N PRO A 73 7.48 9.60 9.05
CA PRO A 73 6.89 9.94 7.77
C PRO A 73 7.81 10.72 6.81
N ARG A 74 8.85 11.38 7.35
CA ARG A 74 9.87 12.08 6.55
C ARG A 74 10.84 11.13 5.86
N GLN A 75 11.03 9.94 6.41
CA GLN A 75 11.90 8.90 5.85
C GLN A 75 11.13 7.97 4.91
N GLY A 76 9.82 7.86 5.10
CA GLY A 76 8.95 6.96 4.37
C GLY A 76 9.04 5.51 4.86
N LEU A 77 8.16 4.67 4.32
CA LEU A 77 8.10 3.26 4.66
C LEU A 77 9.26 2.46 4.03
N PRO A 78 9.63 1.32 4.64
CA PRO A 78 10.51 0.35 4.01
C PRO A 78 9.96 -0.10 2.65
N LYS A 79 10.85 -0.16 1.66
CA LYS A 79 10.51 -0.57 0.29
C LYS A 79 10.42 -2.10 0.16
N LEU A 80 9.43 -2.69 0.83
CA LEU A 80 9.20 -4.14 0.92
C LEU A 80 9.38 -4.88 -0.42
N ARG A 81 8.81 -4.34 -1.50
CA ARG A 81 8.74 -5.00 -2.80
C ARG A 81 9.96 -4.74 -3.69
N GLN A 82 10.88 -3.86 -3.30
CA GLN A 82 12.02 -3.49 -4.14
C GLN A 82 12.83 -4.72 -4.58
N PRO A 83 13.18 -5.68 -3.70
CA PRO A 83 13.91 -6.88 -4.12
C PRO A 83 13.18 -7.70 -5.18
N TRP A 84 11.85 -7.83 -5.06
CA TRP A 84 11.03 -8.61 -6.01
C TRP A 84 10.98 -7.94 -7.39
N ILE A 85 10.88 -6.61 -7.38
CA ILE A 85 10.88 -5.80 -8.60
C ILE A 85 12.24 -5.91 -9.29
N ASP A 86 13.33 -5.73 -8.55
CA ASP A 86 14.69 -5.77 -9.09
C ASP A 86 15.05 -7.15 -9.65
N GLN A 87 14.63 -8.23 -8.97
CA GLN A 87 14.86 -9.60 -9.43
C GLN A 87 14.18 -9.88 -10.78
N ARG A 88 12.99 -9.33 -11.02
CA ARG A 88 12.23 -9.56 -12.26
C ARG A 88 12.59 -8.60 -13.39
N ALA A 89 13.15 -7.42 -13.07
CA ALA A 89 13.44 -6.38 -14.06
C ALA A 89 14.28 -6.86 -15.27
N PRO A 90 15.34 -7.69 -15.12
CA PRO A 90 16.14 -8.15 -16.25
C PRO A 90 15.39 -9.05 -17.24
N GLN A 91 14.28 -9.66 -16.80
CA GLN A 91 13.47 -10.59 -17.60
C GLN A 91 12.23 -9.90 -18.21
N SER A 92 12.09 -8.59 -17.99
CA SER A 92 10.95 -7.82 -18.47
C SER A 92 11.02 -7.60 -19.98
N ASP A 93 9.89 -7.77 -20.65
CA ASP A 93 9.66 -7.38 -22.04
C ASP A 93 8.98 -5.99 -22.15
N GLY A 94 8.99 -5.22 -21.06
CA GLY A 94 8.38 -3.90 -20.96
C GLY A 94 6.97 -3.88 -20.35
N ASN A 95 6.29 -5.03 -20.25
CA ASN A 95 5.00 -5.12 -19.57
C ASN A 95 5.17 -5.68 -18.15
N HIS A 96 4.96 -4.81 -17.15
CA HIS A 96 5.13 -5.15 -15.74
C HIS A 96 3.83 -5.49 -15.01
N SER A 97 2.72 -5.68 -15.73
CA SER A 97 1.42 -5.92 -15.10
C SER A 97 1.29 -7.33 -14.54
N GLN A 98 0.55 -7.46 -13.43
CA GLN A 98 0.27 -8.78 -12.83
C GLN A 98 -0.53 -9.69 -13.78
N MET A 99 -1.42 -9.12 -14.60
CA MET A 99 -2.15 -9.87 -15.63
C MET A 99 -1.21 -10.45 -16.71
N HIS A 100 -0.17 -9.71 -17.11
CA HIS A 100 0.83 -10.19 -18.06
C HIS A 100 1.58 -11.40 -17.52
N TYR A 101 2.08 -11.31 -16.29
CA TYR A 101 2.74 -12.43 -15.63
C TYR A 101 1.80 -13.64 -15.46
N ALA A 102 0.56 -13.40 -15.01
CA ALA A 102 -0.42 -14.45 -14.79
C ALA A 102 -0.75 -15.27 -16.05
N ARG A 103 -0.91 -14.60 -17.20
CA ARG A 103 -1.20 -15.23 -18.50
C ARG A 103 -0.03 -16.03 -19.06
N ARG A 104 1.19 -15.77 -18.58
CA ARG A 104 2.38 -16.56 -18.89
C ARG A 104 2.62 -17.72 -17.93
N GLY A 105 1.68 -17.97 -17.01
CA GLY A 105 1.79 -19.02 -16.01
C GLY A 105 2.70 -18.66 -14.84
N LEU A 106 3.20 -17.42 -14.75
CA LEU A 106 4.07 -17.00 -13.66
C LEU A 106 3.25 -16.65 -12.41
N ILE A 107 3.65 -17.21 -11.27
CA ILE A 107 3.15 -16.85 -9.95
C ILE A 107 4.16 -15.89 -9.31
N THR A 108 3.81 -14.61 -9.26
CA THR A 108 4.64 -13.56 -8.67
C THR A 108 4.59 -13.57 -7.15
N GLU A 109 5.54 -12.88 -6.52
CA GLU A 109 5.57 -12.61 -5.09
C GLU A 109 4.29 -11.89 -4.64
N GLU A 110 3.76 -10.95 -5.42
CA GLU A 110 2.49 -10.31 -5.10
C GLU A 110 1.31 -11.30 -5.12
N MET A 111 1.29 -12.27 -6.05
CA MET A 111 0.24 -13.30 -6.06
C MET A 111 0.36 -14.23 -4.85
N ARG A 112 1.58 -14.64 -4.46
CA ARG A 112 1.80 -15.46 -3.25
C ARG A 112 1.42 -14.70 -1.99
N PHE A 113 1.77 -13.41 -1.92
CA PHE A 113 1.42 -12.53 -0.81
C PHE A 113 -0.10 -12.45 -0.65
N CYS A 114 -0.82 -12.12 -1.72
CA CYS A 114 -2.29 -12.07 -1.70
C CYS A 114 -2.92 -13.44 -1.40
N ALA A 115 -2.36 -14.53 -1.93
CA ALA A 115 -2.87 -15.87 -1.69
C ALA A 115 -2.83 -16.24 -0.20
N LEU A 116 -1.69 -16.00 0.47
CA LEU A 116 -1.59 -16.22 1.90
C LEU A 116 -2.51 -15.28 2.68
N ARG A 117 -2.60 -14.00 2.30
CA ARG A 117 -3.45 -13.00 2.96
C ARG A 117 -4.95 -13.33 2.88
N GLU A 118 -5.36 -13.97 1.79
CA GLU A 118 -6.75 -14.41 1.54
C GLU A 118 -6.99 -15.89 1.90
N GLN A 119 -5.96 -16.59 2.40
CA GLN A 119 -6.00 -18.03 2.73
C GLN A 119 -6.46 -18.93 1.57
N VAL A 120 -5.95 -18.67 0.36
CA VAL A 120 -6.20 -19.44 -0.86
C VAL A 120 -4.88 -19.86 -1.52
N SER A 121 -4.94 -20.70 -2.56
CA SER A 121 -3.73 -21.10 -3.28
C SER A 121 -3.20 -19.98 -4.21
N PRO A 122 -1.87 -19.86 -4.39
CA PRO A 122 -1.28 -18.94 -5.36
C PRO A 122 -1.72 -19.19 -6.80
N GLU A 123 -1.99 -20.45 -7.16
CA GLU A 123 -2.51 -20.83 -8.48
C GLU A 123 -3.91 -20.26 -8.71
N PHE A 124 -4.77 -20.28 -7.69
CA PHE A 124 -6.12 -19.71 -7.77
C PHE A 124 -6.07 -18.20 -8.00
N VAL A 125 -5.19 -17.50 -7.27
CA VAL A 125 -4.93 -16.06 -7.47
C VAL A 125 -4.46 -15.79 -8.89
N ARG A 126 -3.46 -16.53 -9.38
CA ARG A 126 -2.95 -16.41 -10.75
C ARG A 126 -4.08 -16.59 -11.78
N ASP A 127 -4.91 -17.62 -11.62
CA ASP A 127 -6.01 -17.91 -12.55
C ASP A 127 -7.05 -16.79 -12.57
N GLU A 128 -7.46 -16.27 -11.41
CA GLU A 128 -8.37 -15.12 -11.30
C GLU A 128 -7.83 -13.86 -11.98
N VAL A 129 -6.54 -13.59 -11.80
CA VAL A 129 -5.85 -12.45 -12.43
C VAL A 129 -5.69 -12.65 -13.94
N ALA A 130 -5.31 -13.84 -14.40
CA ALA A 130 -5.11 -14.14 -15.83
C ALA A 130 -6.40 -13.95 -16.65
N ARG A 131 -7.54 -14.36 -16.10
CA ARG A 131 -8.87 -14.22 -16.72
C ARG A 131 -9.54 -12.87 -16.46
N GLY A 132 -8.86 -11.95 -15.77
CA GLY A 132 -9.35 -10.59 -15.54
C GLY A 132 -10.53 -10.48 -14.58
N ARG A 133 -10.75 -11.47 -13.72
CA ARG A 133 -11.79 -11.42 -12.66
C ARG A 133 -11.29 -10.86 -11.34
N ALA A 134 -9.98 -10.72 -11.21
CA ALA A 134 -9.34 -10.04 -10.11
C ALA A 134 -8.13 -9.22 -10.58
N ILE A 135 -7.77 -8.21 -9.78
CA ILE A 135 -6.62 -7.35 -10.01
C ILE A 135 -5.77 -7.22 -8.75
N ILE A 136 -4.48 -7.00 -8.94
CA ILE A 136 -3.53 -6.67 -7.87
C ILE A 136 -2.92 -5.30 -8.23
N PRO A 137 -3.40 -4.19 -7.62
CA PRO A 137 -2.92 -2.84 -7.93
C PRO A 137 -1.54 -2.60 -7.32
N ALA A 138 -0.49 -3.01 -8.03
CA ALA A 138 0.87 -3.06 -7.50
C ALA A 138 1.90 -2.43 -8.46
N ASN A 139 1.80 -1.11 -8.67
CA ASN A 139 2.73 -0.36 -9.52
C ASN A 139 4.19 -0.58 -9.05
N VAL A 140 5.11 -0.80 -10.00
CA VAL A 140 6.55 -0.99 -9.72
C VAL A 140 7.20 0.23 -9.08
N ARG A 141 6.59 1.42 -9.18
CA ARG A 141 7.06 2.65 -8.53
C ARG A 141 6.50 2.86 -7.11
N HIS A 142 5.71 1.92 -6.60
CA HIS A 142 5.20 1.92 -5.23
C HIS A 142 5.73 0.66 -4.50
N PRO A 143 7.05 0.59 -4.24
CA PRO A 143 7.66 -0.57 -3.61
C PRO A 143 7.32 -0.71 -2.11
N GLU A 144 6.76 0.32 -1.49
CA GLU A 144 6.32 0.34 -0.09
C GLU A 144 5.04 -0.49 0.14
N THR A 145 4.26 -0.77 -0.91
CA THR A 145 2.95 -1.44 -0.81
C THR A 145 3.04 -2.85 -0.23
N GLU A 146 2.18 -3.16 0.74
CA GLU A 146 1.79 -4.52 1.10
C GLU A 146 0.69 -5.01 0.13
N PRO A 147 0.96 -5.97 -0.78
CA PRO A 147 0.02 -6.33 -1.82
C PRO A 147 -1.36 -6.79 -1.30
N MET A 148 -2.39 -6.47 -2.07
CA MET A 148 -3.75 -6.93 -1.87
C MET A 148 -4.42 -7.22 -3.21
N ILE A 149 -5.49 -8.02 -3.19
CA ILE A 149 -6.24 -8.43 -4.39
C ILE A 149 -7.69 -7.98 -4.31
N ILE A 150 -8.22 -7.52 -5.44
CA ILE A 150 -9.61 -7.10 -5.60
C ILE A 150 -10.26 -8.00 -6.63
N GLY A 151 -11.31 -8.73 -6.23
CA GLY A 151 -12.09 -9.59 -7.13
C GLY A 151 -13.24 -10.24 -6.39
N ARG A 152 -14.23 -10.74 -7.14
CA ARG A 152 -15.49 -11.29 -6.58
C ARG A 152 -15.28 -12.49 -5.65
N ASN A 153 -14.22 -13.26 -5.87
CA ASN A 153 -13.94 -14.50 -5.13
C ASN A 153 -12.97 -14.32 -3.96
N PHE A 154 -12.70 -13.07 -3.57
CA PHE A 154 -11.85 -12.69 -2.45
C PHE A 154 -12.68 -11.94 -1.40
N LEU A 155 -12.13 -11.64 -0.23
CA LEU A 155 -12.80 -10.78 0.74
C LEU A 155 -13.22 -9.46 0.08
N VAL A 156 -14.38 -8.92 0.45
CA VAL A 156 -14.80 -7.60 -0.02
C VAL A 156 -13.81 -6.56 0.50
N LYS A 157 -13.42 -5.61 -0.37
CA LYS A 157 -12.43 -4.59 -0.08
C LYS A 157 -13.09 -3.21 0.00
N ILE A 158 -12.59 -2.37 0.89
CA ILE A 158 -13.11 -1.00 1.09
C ILE A 158 -12.06 0.05 0.74
N ASN A 159 -12.51 1.14 0.14
CA ASN A 159 -11.67 2.28 -0.21
C ASN A 159 -12.04 3.51 0.62
N ALA A 160 -11.05 4.22 1.14
CA ALA A 160 -11.23 5.55 1.72
C ALA A 160 -10.80 6.63 0.73
N ASN A 161 -11.60 7.69 0.59
CA ASN A 161 -11.23 8.87 -0.16
C ASN A 161 -10.64 9.92 0.79
N ILE A 162 -9.47 10.44 0.45
CA ILE A 162 -8.82 11.57 1.12
C ILE A 162 -8.48 12.62 0.07
N GLY A 163 -7.85 13.72 0.47
CA GLY A 163 -7.40 14.76 -0.43
C GLY A 163 -7.75 16.15 0.07
N ASN A 164 -6.89 17.10 -0.28
CA ASN A 164 -7.05 18.48 0.10
C ASN A 164 -8.00 19.22 -0.85
N SER A 165 -8.43 20.41 -0.44
CA SER A 165 -9.23 21.29 -1.28
C SER A 165 -8.60 22.67 -1.40
N ALA A 166 -9.14 23.52 -2.27
CA ALA A 166 -8.72 24.91 -2.37
C ALA A 166 -8.95 25.72 -1.08
N VAL A 167 -9.83 25.25 -0.18
CA VAL A 167 -10.27 25.96 1.01
C VAL A 167 -9.81 25.32 2.33
N SER A 168 -9.35 24.07 2.29
CA SER A 168 -9.01 23.32 3.50
C SER A 168 -7.96 22.21 3.27
N SER A 169 -7.36 21.81 4.38
CA SER A 169 -6.38 20.74 4.55
C SER A 169 -4.95 21.02 4.10
N SER A 170 -4.02 20.30 4.71
CA SER A 170 -2.57 20.40 4.52
C SER A 170 -1.98 19.02 4.23
N ILE A 171 -0.71 18.98 3.82
CA ILE A 171 0.00 17.72 3.54
C ILE A 171 -0.02 16.81 4.78
N GLU A 172 0.21 17.37 5.96
CA GLU A 172 0.27 16.64 7.22
C GLU A 172 -1.07 16.00 7.57
N GLU A 173 -2.16 16.74 7.40
CA GLU A 173 -3.51 16.21 7.60
C GLU A 173 -3.86 15.11 6.60
N GLU A 174 -3.40 15.18 5.34
CA GLU A 174 -3.63 14.10 4.36
C GLU A 174 -2.88 12.82 4.71
N VAL A 175 -1.64 12.93 5.19
CA VAL A 175 -0.86 11.76 5.65
C VAL A 175 -1.50 11.17 6.91
N GLU A 176 -1.96 12.01 7.84
CA GLU A 176 -2.68 11.54 9.03
C GLU A 176 -4.00 10.83 8.63
N LYS A 177 -4.77 11.39 7.70
CA LYS A 177 -5.99 10.77 7.17
C LYS A 177 -5.72 9.43 6.48
N LEU A 178 -4.62 9.31 5.73
CA LEU A 178 -4.16 8.04 5.17
C LEU A 178 -3.94 7.00 6.27
N GLN A 179 -3.07 7.32 7.24
CA GLN A 179 -2.72 6.42 8.34
C GLN A 179 -3.94 6.02 9.16
N TRP A 180 -4.84 6.98 9.41
CA TRP A 180 -6.08 6.75 10.14
C TRP A 180 -7.04 5.83 9.36
N ALA A 181 -7.21 6.08 8.06
CA ALA A 181 -8.08 5.26 7.22
C ALA A 181 -7.64 3.80 7.18
N ILE A 182 -6.34 3.54 6.93
CA ILE A 182 -5.82 2.17 6.88
C ILE A 182 -5.82 1.51 8.26
N ARG A 183 -5.68 2.28 9.35
CA ARG A 183 -5.77 1.78 10.73
C ARG A 183 -7.15 1.14 10.98
N TRP A 184 -8.21 1.75 10.47
CA TRP A 184 -9.59 1.30 10.67
C TRP A 184 -10.11 0.36 9.58
N GLY A 185 -9.24 -0.12 8.69
CA GLY A 185 -9.59 -1.19 7.75
C GLY A 185 -9.67 -0.77 6.29
N ALA A 186 -9.30 0.46 5.91
CA ALA A 186 -9.25 0.83 4.50
C ALA A 186 -8.21 -0.04 3.76
N ASP A 187 -8.66 -0.81 2.77
CA ASP A 187 -7.78 -1.66 1.95
C ASP A 187 -7.03 -0.85 0.89
N THR A 188 -7.69 0.20 0.39
CA THR A 188 -7.11 1.16 -0.55
C THR A 188 -7.48 2.57 -0.14
N VAL A 189 -6.64 3.53 -0.55
CA VAL A 189 -6.89 4.96 -0.34
C VAL A 189 -6.71 5.68 -1.66
N THR A 190 -7.66 6.57 -1.97
CA THR A 190 -7.62 7.41 -3.17
C THR A 190 -7.40 8.88 -2.76
N ASP A 191 -6.31 9.47 -3.25
CA ASP A 191 -6.06 10.91 -3.18
C ASP A 191 -6.85 11.67 -4.25
N LEU A 192 -7.88 12.42 -3.80
CA LEU A 192 -8.74 13.26 -4.62
C LEU A 192 -8.43 14.76 -4.45
N SER A 193 -7.18 15.10 -4.08
CA SER A 193 -6.75 16.48 -3.87
C SER A 193 -7.04 17.40 -5.05
N THR A 194 -7.64 18.56 -4.76
CA THR A 194 -7.97 19.62 -5.73
C THR A 194 -7.37 20.97 -5.38
N GLY A 195 -6.69 21.07 -4.22
CA GLY A 195 -6.08 22.29 -3.71
C GLY A 195 -4.67 22.57 -4.25
N LYS A 196 -3.87 23.25 -3.42
CA LYS A 196 -2.46 23.51 -3.72
C LYS A 196 -1.61 22.26 -3.46
N HIS A 197 -0.39 22.24 -4.00
CA HIS A 197 0.63 21.22 -3.70
C HIS A 197 0.24 19.75 -4.01
N ILE A 198 -0.72 19.50 -4.91
CA ILE A 198 -1.24 18.16 -5.24
C ILE A 198 -0.13 17.11 -5.45
N HIS A 199 0.92 17.44 -6.20
CA HIS A 199 2.03 16.52 -6.45
C HIS A 199 2.83 16.20 -5.19
N GLU A 200 3.10 17.19 -4.36
CA GLU A 200 3.85 17.04 -3.11
C GLU A 200 3.04 16.23 -2.10
N THR A 201 1.77 16.60 -1.90
CA THR A 201 0.80 15.83 -1.09
C THR A 201 0.78 14.36 -1.47
N ARG A 202 0.68 14.07 -2.77
CA ARG A 202 0.64 12.69 -3.27
C ARG A 202 1.95 11.93 -3.06
N GLU A 203 3.10 12.57 -3.24
CA GLU A 203 4.38 11.93 -2.96
C GLU A 203 4.50 11.57 -1.48
N TRP A 204 4.06 12.45 -0.58
CA TRP A 204 4.00 12.14 0.85
C TRP A 204 3.06 10.97 1.16
N ILE A 205 1.88 10.92 0.54
CA ILE A 205 0.92 9.82 0.70
C ILE A 205 1.50 8.49 0.21
N ILE A 206 2.12 8.44 -0.99
CA ILE A 206 2.58 7.16 -1.58
C ILE A 206 3.82 6.61 -0.86
N ARG A 207 4.63 7.47 -0.23
CA ARG A 207 5.82 7.05 0.50
C ARG A 207 5.53 6.60 1.93
N ASN A 208 4.30 6.77 2.42
CA ASN A 208 3.87 6.53 3.80
C ASN A 208 2.65 5.62 3.89
#